data_AF-A0A8S3IUD3-F1
#
_entry.id   AF-A0A8S3IUD3-F1
#
_cell.length_a   1.000
_cell.length_b   1.000
_cell.length_c   1.000
_cell.angle_alpha   90.00
_cell.angle_beta   90.00
_cell.angle_gamma   90.00
#
_symmetry.space_group_name_H-M   'P 1'
#
loop_
_entity.id
_entity.type
_entity.pdbx_description
1 polymer ?
#
loop_
_entity_poly.entity_id
_entity_poly.type
_entity_poly.pdbx_seq_one_letter_code
_entity_poly.pdbx_strand_id
1 'polypeptide(L)'
;MTTVEQNGLSGRDLRIKLFDLMKSKGIVDNVKSHLRGRLIHELRGGFDDQIRFSSSTIQPTLLVRALNGLIIDYFQGQKYDYTTSVFIPEANINDYRTLSDEEILRLLNISTESSFYKKIKSNSEINGYKSLLISMLTCIASWLPGSSQNNSTQTSNDLWAGS
;
A
#
# COMPACT_ATOMS: atom_id res chain seq x y z
N MET A 1 38.52 -9.56 70.69
CA MET A 1 38.80 -8.47 69.74
C MET A 1 38.82 -9.07 68.35
N THR A 2 37.75 -8.86 67.60
CA THR A 2 37.51 -9.48 66.29
C THR A 2 38.29 -8.75 65.21
N THR A 3 39.17 -9.49 64.54
CA THR A 3 39.96 -9.07 63.39
C THR A 3 39.04 -8.73 62.22
N VAL A 4 39.10 -7.48 61.77
CA VAL A 4 38.39 -6.97 60.60
C VAL A 4 39.07 -7.54 59.35
N GLU A 5 38.50 -8.59 58.78
CA GLU A 5 38.88 -9.11 57.47
C GLU A 5 38.58 -8.07 56.39
N GLN A 6 39.61 -7.39 55.90
CA GLN A 6 39.58 -6.60 54.67
C GLN A 6 39.44 -7.55 53.46
N ASN A 7 38.23 -8.00 53.17
CA ASN A 7 37.92 -8.65 51.90
C ASN A 7 37.72 -7.59 50.80
N GLY A 8 38.83 -7.09 50.26
CA GLY A 8 38.84 -6.32 49.03
C GLY A 8 38.45 -7.21 47.86
N LEU A 9 37.26 -6.99 47.27
CA LEU A 9 36.82 -7.72 46.07
C LEU A 9 37.87 -7.56 44.95
N SER A 10 38.25 -8.67 44.32
CA SER A 10 39.09 -8.63 43.13
C SER A 10 38.39 -7.84 42.02
N GLY A 11 39.14 -7.13 41.18
CA GLY A 11 38.58 -6.27 40.12
C GLY A 11 37.64 -7.02 39.15
N ARG A 12 37.74 -8.34 39.05
CA ARG A 12 36.80 -9.19 38.29
C ARG A 12 35.45 -9.34 39.00
N ASP A 13 35.45 -9.57 40.30
CA ASP A 13 34.24 -9.72 41.11
C ASP A 13 33.46 -8.41 41.16
N LEU A 14 34.18 -7.28 41.21
CA LEU A 14 33.58 -5.95 41.10
C LEU A 14 32.87 -5.76 39.76
N ARG A 15 33.48 -6.17 38.63
CA ARG A 15 32.87 -6.04 37.29
C ARG A 15 31.60 -6.89 37.15
N ILE A 16 31.63 -8.12 37.66
CA ILE A 16 30.46 -9.01 37.65
C ILE A 16 29.34 -8.40 38.49
N LYS A 17 29.66 -7.96 39.72
CA LYS A 17 28.68 -7.34 40.62
C LYS A 17 28.10 -6.04 40.07
N LEU A 18 28.91 -5.22 39.40
CA LEU A 18 28.46 -4.00 38.73
C LEU A 18 27.55 -4.32 37.55
N PHE A 19 27.90 -5.32 36.74
CA PHE A 19 27.07 -5.78 35.62
C PHE A 19 25.73 -6.30 36.11
N ASP A 20 25.71 -7.13 37.16
CA ASP A 20 24.47 -7.64 37.74
C ASP A 20 23.61 -6.52 38.33
N LEU A 21 24.24 -5.49 38.91
CA LEU A 21 23.54 -4.33 39.45
C LEU A 21 23.00 -3.41 38.34
N MET A 22 23.74 -3.25 37.24
CA MET A 22 23.25 -2.55 36.05
C MET A 22 22.13 -3.32 35.35
N LYS A 23 22.19 -4.65 35.35
CA LYS A 23 21.16 -5.54 34.82
C LYS A 23 19.90 -5.50 35.67
N SER A 24 20.02 -5.59 37.01
CA SER A 24 18.87 -5.52 37.93
C SER A 24 18.19 -4.15 37.92
N LYS A 25 18.95 -3.07 37.68
CA LYS A 25 18.41 -1.72 37.46
C LYS A 25 17.85 -1.49 36.05
N GLY A 26 17.83 -2.51 35.18
CA GLY A 26 17.27 -2.43 33.82
C GLY A 26 18.08 -1.56 32.85
N ILE A 27 19.30 -1.13 33.22
CA ILE A 27 20.15 -0.27 32.37
C ILE A 27 20.57 -1.04 31.11
N VAL A 28 20.92 -2.32 31.27
CA VAL A 28 21.30 -3.20 30.16
C VAL A 28 20.14 -3.37 29.17
N ASP A 29 18.91 -3.49 29.67
CA ASP A 29 17.73 -3.66 28.82
C ASP A 29 17.34 -2.34 28.14
N ASN A 30 17.51 -1.20 28.81
CA ASN A 30 17.37 0.12 28.19
C ASN A 30 18.38 0.32 27.05
N VAL A 31 19.66 -0.03 27.26
CA VAL A 31 20.69 0.05 26.20
C VAL A 31 20.37 -0.87 25.03
N LYS A 32 19.94 -2.11 25.29
CA LYS A 32 19.49 -3.04 24.24
C LYS A 32 18.29 -2.50 23.46
N SER A 33 17.30 -1.97 24.17
CA SER A 33 16.10 -1.38 23.56
C SER A 33 16.43 -0.16 22.70
N HIS A 34 17.31 0.71 23.18
CA HIS A 34 17.81 1.87 22.43
C HIS A 34 18.56 1.46 21.17
N LEU A 35 19.44 0.45 21.27
CA LEU A 35 20.19 -0.07 20.13
C LEU A 35 19.26 -0.71 19.09
N ARG A 36 18.29 -1.52 19.54
CA ARG A 36 17.27 -2.11 18.66
C ARG A 36 16.44 -1.02 18.00
N GLY A 37 16.03 0.00 18.75
CA GLY A 37 15.28 1.15 18.23
C GLY A 37 16.07 1.89 17.16
N ARG A 38 17.37 2.14 17.40
CA ARG A 38 18.26 2.76 16.42
C ARG A 38 18.48 1.90 15.18
N LEU A 39 18.71 0.60 15.33
CA LEU A 39 18.85 -0.32 14.19
C LEU A 39 17.58 -0.37 13.35
N ILE A 40 16.40 -0.44 13.99
CA ILE A 40 15.12 -0.39 13.27
C ILE A 40 14.95 0.96 12.57
N HIS A 41 15.33 2.06 13.22
CA HIS A 41 15.26 3.40 12.63
C HIS A 41 16.20 3.56 11.44
N GLU A 42 17.45 3.12 11.54
CA GLU A 42 18.44 3.16 10.46
C GLU A 42 18.06 2.23 9.31
N LEU A 43 17.57 1.02 9.61
CA LEU A 43 17.10 0.10 8.59
C LEU A 43 15.85 0.66 7.89
N ARG A 44 14.88 1.24 8.62
CA ARG A 44 13.69 1.85 8.02
C ARG A 44 14.01 3.16 7.28
N GLY A 45 14.88 3.99 7.85
CA GLY A 45 15.32 5.26 7.27
C GLY A 45 16.18 5.08 6.02
N GLY A 46 17.00 4.03 5.96
CA GLY A 46 17.79 3.67 4.78
C GLY A 46 16.94 3.19 3.59
N PHE A 47 15.74 2.64 3.84
CA PHE A 47 14.76 2.35 2.79
C PHE A 47 13.90 3.57 2.42
N ASP A 48 13.63 4.48 3.36
CA ASP A 48 12.80 5.66 3.10
C ASP A 48 13.54 6.74 2.28
N ASP A 49 14.87 6.86 2.42
CA ASP A 49 15.66 7.84 1.65
C ASP A 49 16.03 7.38 0.23
N GLN A 50 16.14 6.07 -0.04
CA GLN A 50 16.36 5.56 -1.42
C GLN A 50 15.09 5.55 -2.27
N ILE A 51 13.90 5.63 -1.66
CA ILE A 51 12.61 5.77 -2.36
C ILE A 51 12.09 7.22 -2.27
N ARG A 52 12.92 8.19 -1.86
CA ARG A 52 12.64 9.60 -2.10
C ARG A 52 13.26 9.99 -3.42
N PHE A 53 12.56 9.63 -4.50
CA PHE A 53 12.79 10.22 -5.81
C PHE A 53 12.90 11.74 -5.67
N SER A 54 14.07 12.23 -6.06
CA SER A 54 14.44 13.63 -6.08
C SER A 54 13.44 14.49 -6.86
N SER A 55 13.10 15.63 -6.27
CA SER A 55 12.77 16.91 -6.92
C SER A 55 11.56 16.98 -7.86
N SER A 56 10.34 17.08 -7.30
CA SER A 56 9.36 18.14 -7.62
C SER A 56 8.13 18.01 -6.70
N THR A 57 8.04 18.95 -5.78
CA THR A 57 7.12 19.10 -4.65
C THR A 57 5.61 19.00 -5.02
N ILE A 58 4.91 18.05 -4.34
CA ILE A 58 3.45 17.93 -4.07
C ILE A 58 2.58 16.98 -4.93
N GLN A 59 2.86 16.72 -6.20
CA GLN A 59 1.99 15.84 -7.02
C GLN A 59 2.34 14.33 -7.07
N PRO A 60 3.62 13.91 -7.09
CA PRO A 60 3.95 12.50 -7.32
C PRO A 60 3.60 11.61 -6.13
N THR A 61 3.66 12.11 -4.88
CA THR A 61 3.33 11.31 -3.70
C THR A 61 1.83 11.01 -3.61
N LEU A 62 0.98 11.96 -3.95
CA LEU A 62 -0.47 11.79 -3.92
C LEU A 62 -0.97 10.94 -5.08
N LEU A 63 -0.38 11.10 -6.28
CA LEU A 63 -0.63 10.24 -7.43
C LEU A 63 -0.18 8.80 -7.18
N VAL A 64 1.02 8.60 -6.63
CA VAL A 64 1.49 7.27 -6.22
C VAL A 64 0.57 6.67 -5.16
N ARG A 65 0.08 7.48 -4.22
CA ARG A 65 -0.92 7.03 -3.22
C ARG A 65 -2.24 6.61 -3.85
N ALA A 66 -2.74 7.37 -4.83
CA ALA A 66 -3.95 7.04 -5.56
C ALA A 66 -3.79 5.80 -6.44
N LEU A 67 -2.64 5.65 -7.09
CA LEU A 67 -2.29 4.44 -7.85
C LEU A 67 -2.23 3.22 -6.95
N ASN A 68 -1.56 3.31 -5.80
CA ASN A 68 -1.50 2.22 -4.83
C ASN A 68 -2.89 1.85 -4.31
N GLY A 69 -3.76 2.84 -4.05
CA GLY A 69 -5.16 2.61 -3.68
C GLY A 69 -5.95 1.91 -4.79
N LEU A 70 -5.75 2.32 -6.04
CA LEU A 70 -6.38 1.73 -7.22
C LEU A 70 -5.95 0.28 -7.46
N ILE A 71 -4.68 -0.03 -7.21
CA ILE A 71 -4.12 -1.39 -7.29
C ILE A 71 -4.67 -2.28 -6.17
N ILE A 72 -4.79 -1.75 -4.94
CA ILE A 72 -5.38 -2.48 -3.82
C ILE A 72 -6.85 -2.79 -4.09
N ASP A 73 -7.62 -1.80 -4.55
CA ASP A 73 -9.03 -1.97 -4.94
C ASP A 73 -9.19 -3.07 -6.00
N TYR A 74 -8.30 -3.09 -7.00
CA TYR A 74 -8.25 -4.16 -8.00
C TYR A 74 -7.92 -5.53 -7.38
N PHE A 75 -6.89 -5.62 -6.52
CA PHE A 75 -6.52 -6.88 -5.87
C PHE A 75 -7.64 -7.44 -5.01
N GLN A 76 -8.36 -6.58 -4.27
CA GLN A 76 -9.52 -6.97 -3.48
C GLN A 76 -10.68 -7.44 -4.36
N GLY A 77 -10.96 -6.72 -5.46
CA GLY A 77 -11.98 -7.11 -6.43
C GLY A 77 -11.71 -8.45 -7.13
N GLN A 78 -10.44 -8.81 -7.33
CA GLN A 78 -10.00 -10.08 -7.92
C GLN A 78 -9.69 -11.19 -6.88
N LYS A 79 -9.89 -10.92 -5.58
CA LYS A 79 -9.61 -11.85 -4.46
C LYS A 79 -8.15 -12.32 -4.39
N TYR A 80 -7.21 -11.41 -4.65
CA TYR A 80 -5.78 -11.65 -4.45
C TYR A 80 -5.38 -11.39 -3.00
N ASP A 81 -5.93 -12.16 -2.08
CA ASP A 81 -5.81 -11.94 -0.63
C ASP A 81 -4.35 -12.00 -0.15
N TYR A 82 -3.57 -12.96 -0.66
CA TYR A 82 -2.15 -13.09 -0.34
C TYR A 82 -1.34 -11.89 -0.84
N THR A 83 -1.50 -11.54 -2.11
CA THR A 83 -0.80 -10.39 -2.72
C THR A 83 -1.16 -9.10 -2.01
N THR A 84 -2.43 -8.91 -1.66
CA THR A 84 -2.89 -7.74 -0.89
C THR A 84 -2.19 -7.65 0.48
N SER A 85 -2.10 -8.78 1.19
CA SER A 85 -1.48 -8.82 2.53
C SER A 85 0.02 -8.54 2.52
N VAL A 86 0.73 -8.86 1.43
CA VAL A 86 2.16 -8.58 1.27
C VAL A 86 2.38 -7.17 0.72
N PHE A 87 1.54 -6.73 -0.22
CA PHE A 87 1.66 -5.43 -0.88
C PHE A 87 1.44 -4.25 0.07
N ILE A 88 0.46 -4.32 0.98
CA ILE A 88 0.16 -3.24 1.93
C ILE A 88 1.38 -2.85 2.78
N PRO A 89 2.06 -3.79 3.48
CA PRO A 89 3.26 -3.47 4.25
C PRO A 89 4.47 -3.14 3.38
N GLU A 90 4.63 -3.75 2.19
CA GLU A 90 5.73 -3.44 1.27
C GLU A 90 5.66 -2.03 0.68
N ALA A 91 4.46 -1.59 0.28
CA ALA A 91 4.23 -0.25 -0.23
C ALA A 91 4.13 0.81 0.88
N ASN A 92 4.42 0.43 2.13
CA ASN A 92 4.37 1.27 3.33
C ASN A 92 3.01 1.97 3.52
N ILE A 93 1.93 1.26 3.16
CA ILE A 93 0.55 1.75 3.21
C ILE A 93 -0.04 1.43 4.59
N ASN A 94 0.66 1.85 5.65
CA ASN A 94 0.31 1.42 7.02
C ASN A 94 -0.80 2.28 7.68
N ASP A 95 -1.15 3.45 7.13
CA ASP A 95 -2.11 4.37 7.79
C ASP A 95 -2.86 5.33 6.84
N TYR A 96 -2.77 5.16 5.53
CA TYR A 96 -3.46 6.06 4.62
C TYR A 96 -4.88 5.58 4.38
N ARG A 97 -5.82 6.24 5.04
CA ARG A 97 -7.23 6.38 4.63
C ARG A 97 -7.30 6.22 3.11
N THR A 98 -7.77 5.06 2.65
CA THR A 98 -7.86 4.74 1.23
C THR A 98 -8.59 5.89 0.57
N LEU A 99 -7.95 6.56 -0.40
CA LEU A 99 -8.63 7.64 -1.10
C LEU A 99 -9.94 7.08 -1.64
N SER A 100 -11.04 7.78 -1.40
CA SER A 100 -12.31 7.43 -2.01
C SER A 100 -12.17 7.48 -3.52
N ASP A 101 -12.92 6.64 -4.24
CA ASP A 101 -13.00 6.67 -5.70
C ASP A 101 -13.23 8.10 -6.23
N GLU A 102 -14.03 8.90 -5.53
CA GLU A 102 -14.28 10.30 -5.88
C GLU A 102 -13.05 11.20 -5.70
N GLU A 103 -12.25 10.95 -4.67
CA GLU A 103 -11.01 11.69 -4.42
C GLU A 103 -9.93 11.31 -5.45
N ILE A 104 -9.86 10.04 -5.86
CA ILE A 104 -8.98 9.57 -6.94
C ILE A 104 -9.38 10.21 -8.27
N LEU A 105 -10.68 10.24 -8.60
CA LEU A 105 -11.16 10.87 -9.83
C LEU A 105 -10.92 12.38 -9.86
N ARG A 106 -11.09 13.07 -8.72
CA ARG A 106 -10.73 14.50 -8.59
C ARG A 106 -9.23 14.72 -8.72
N LEU A 107 -8.41 13.83 -8.15
CA LEU A 107 -6.96 13.91 -8.27
C LEU A 107 -6.49 13.75 -9.73
N LEU A 108 -7.15 12.88 -10.50
CA LEU A 108 -6.92 12.71 -11.93
C LEU A 108 -7.51 13.86 -12.77
N ASN A 109 -8.01 14.91 -12.13
CA ASN A 109 -8.64 16.08 -12.74
C ASN A 109 -9.84 15.72 -13.65
N ILE A 110 -10.52 14.62 -13.33
CA ILE A 110 -11.72 14.19 -14.05
C ILE A 110 -12.91 14.95 -13.46
N SER A 111 -13.49 15.86 -14.24
CA SER A 111 -14.70 16.58 -13.85
C SER A 111 -15.88 15.62 -13.70
N THR A 112 -16.68 15.83 -12.65
CA THR A 112 -17.95 15.13 -12.40
C THR A 112 -18.97 15.35 -13.51
N GLU A 113 -18.82 16.42 -14.30
CA GLU A 113 -19.67 16.72 -15.45
C GLU A 113 -19.27 15.98 -16.73
N SER A 114 -18.08 15.37 -16.74
CA SER A 114 -17.61 14.65 -17.92
C SER A 114 -18.48 13.42 -18.21
N SER A 115 -18.71 13.17 -19.50
CA SER A 115 -19.33 11.92 -19.96
C SER A 115 -18.56 10.68 -19.51
N PHE A 116 -17.24 10.82 -19.35
CA PHE A 116 -16.34 9.81 -18.78
C PHE A 116 -16.68 9.46 -17.33
N TYR A 117 -16.81 10.45 -16.45
CA TYR A 117 -17.18 10.25 -15.04
C TYR A 117 -18.53 9.57 -14.89
N LYS A 118 -19.54 10.03 -15.64
CA LYS A 118 -20.89 9.45 -15.64
C LYS A 118 -20.87 7.98 -16.07
N LYS A 119 -20.09 7.65 -17.11
CA LYS A 119 -19.94 6.29 -17.62
C LYS A 119 -19.19 5.36 -16.67
N ILE A 120 -18.16 5.86 -15.97
CA ILE A 120 -17.45 5.10 -14.93
C ILE A 120 -18.39 4.72 -13.79
N LYS A 121 -19.21 5.67 -13.33
CA LYS A 121 -20.16 5.48 -12.22
C LYS A 121 -21.33 4.58 -12.58
N SER A 122 -21.78 4.59 -13.84
CA SER A 122 -22.80 3.64 -14.31
C SER A 122 -22.22 2.22 -14.50
N ASN A 123 -20.96 2.09 -14.91
CA ASN A 123 -20.36 0.79 -15.24
C ASN A 123 -19.93 0.00 -13.98
N SER A 124 -19.70 0.68 -12.85
CA SER A 124 -19.47 0.04 -11.55
C SER A 124 -20.67 -0.77 -11.04
N GLU A 125 -21.87 -0.49 -11.54
CA GLU A 125 -23.11 -1.18 -11.13
C GLU A 125 -23.40 -2.43 -11.98
N ILE A 126 -22.83 -2.52 -13.19
CA ILE A 126 -23.26 -3.47 -14.22
C ILE A 126 -22.46 -4.78 -14.21
N ASN A 127 -21.16 -4.73 -13.88
CA ASN A 127 -20.25 -5.85 -14.15
C ASN A 127 -19.87 -6.73 -12.95
N GLY A 128 -20.38 -6.47 -11.74
CA GLY A 128 -20.05 -7.27 -10.54
C GLY A 128 -18.59 -7.17 -10.05
N TYR A 129 -17.67 -6.70 -10.90
CA TYR A 129 -16.30 -6.33 -10.55
C TYR A 129 -16.29 -4.89 -10.05
N LYS A 130 -16.32 -4.73 -8.73
CA LYS A 130 -16.23 -3.45 -8.05
C LYS A 130 -14.78 -2.96 -8.00
N SER A 131 -14.17 -2.72 -9.18
CA SER A 131 -12.88 -2.04 -9.23
C SER A 131 -12.92 -0.83 -10.15
N LEU A 132 -12.49 0.31 -9.61
CA LEU A 132 -12.43 1.58 -10.32
C LEU A 132 -11.49 1.48 -11.54
N LEU A 133 -10.38 0.75 -11.42
CA LEU A 133 -9.39 0.56 -12.48
C LEU A 133 -9.99 -0.10 -13.71
N ILE A 134 -10.76 -1.16 -13.49
CA ILE A 134 -11.42 -1.92 -14.56
C ILE A 134 -12.47 -1.06 -15.25
N SER A 135 -13.23 -0.28 -14.48
CA SER A 135 -14.24 0.64 -15.03
C SER A 135 -13.59 1.71 -15.93
N MET A 136 -12.47 2.29 -15.48
CA MET A 136 -11.71 3.26 -16.26
C MET A 136 -11.16 2.67 -17.56
N LEU A 137 -10.50 1.51 -17.50
CA LEU A 137 -9.97 0.84 -18.69
C LEU A 137 -11.06 0.44 -19.69
N THR A 138 -12.19 -0.07 -19.19
CA THR A 138 -13.34 -0.41 -20.04
C THR A 138 -13.93 0.83 -20.70
N CYS A 139 -14.01 1.95 -19.98
CA CYS A 139 -14.50 3.20 -20.53
C CYS A 139 -13.57 3.72 -21.63
N ILE A 140 -12.24 3.69 -21.41
CA ILE A 140 -11.24 4.08 -22.42
C ILE A 140 -11.32 3.16 -23.65
N ALA A 141 -11.44 1.84 -23.44
CA ALA A 141 -11.58 0.87 -24.53
C ALA A 141 -12.84 1.14 -25.38
N SER A 142 -13.95 1.55 -24.74
CA SER A 142 -15.19 1.90 -25.45
C SER A 142 -15.12 3.21 -26.24
N TRP A 143 -14.13 4.06 -25.96
CA TRP A 143 -13.89 5.32 -26.68
C TRP A 143 -12.86 5.19 -27.80
N LEU A 144 -12.08 4.10 -27.81
CA LEU A 144 -11.11 3.86 -28.86
C LEU A 144 -11.85 3.40 -30.14
N PRO A 145 -11.70 4.10 -31.28
CA PRO A 145 -12.37 3.76 -32.53
C PRO A 145 -11.76 2.47 -33.09
N GLY A 146 -12.32 1.32 -32.69
CA GLY A 146 -11.82 0.00 -33.08
C GLY A 146 -12.52 -1.17 -32.37
N SER A 147 -13.13 -0.95 -31.20
CA SER A 147 -14.03 -1.94 -30.58
C SER A 147 -15.42 -1.83 -31.21
N SER A 148 -15.52 -2.24 -32.48
CA SER A 148 -16.81 -2.54 -33.08
C SER A 148 -17.40 -3.71 -32.31
N GLN A 149 -18.43 -3.45 -31.49
CA GLN A 149 -19.43 -4.47 -31.22
C GLN A 149 -20.08 -4.80 -32.57
N ASN A 150 -19.54 -5.81 -33.22
CA ASN A 150 -20.14 -6.51 -34.35
C ASN A 150 -21.41 -7.20 -33.87
N ASN A 151 -22.46 -6.40 -33.69
CA ASN A 151 -23.82 -6.87 -33.53
C ASN A 151 -24.46 -6.92 -34.93
N SER A 152 -24.05 -7.92 -35.71
CA SER A 152 -24.64 -8.25 -37.03
C SER A 152 -24.30 -9.72 -37.27
N THR A 153 -25.22 -10.64 -37.46
CA THR A 153 -26.35 -10.55 -38.39
C THR A 153 -27.53 -11.39 -37.91
N GLN A 154 -28.68 -10.73 -37.83
CA GLN A 154 -30.00 -11.35 -37.90
C GLN A 154 -30.12 -12.10 -39.23
N THR A 155 -30.22 -13.43 -39.18
CA THR A 155 -30.63 -14.22 -40.35
C THR A 155 -32.13 -13.99 -40.55
N SER A 156 -32.48 -13.07 -41.44
CA SER A 156 -33.84 -12.95 -41.95
C SER A 156 -34.13 -14.19 -42.78
N ASN A 157 -34.75 -15.20 -42.17
CA ASN A 157 -35.37 -16.30 -42.88
C ASN A 157 -36.71 -15.81 -43.41
N ASP A 158 -36.67 -15.07 -44.51
CA ASP A 158 -37.82 -14.84 -45.37
C ASP A 158 -37.29 -14.44 -46.75
N LEU A 159 -37.36 -15.39 -47.70
CA LEU A 159 -37.53 -15.20 -49.16
C LEU A 159 -36.89 -16.35 -49.97
N TRP A 160 -37.66 -17.41 -50.18
CA TRP A 160 -37.83 -18.14 -51.47
C TRP A 160 -39.22 -18.80 -51.36
N ALA A 161 -40.31 -18.10 -51.70
CA ALA A 161 -40.88 -17.97 -53.05
C ALA A 161 -41.11 -19.34 -53.71
N GLY A 162 -42.39 -19.62 -53.97
CA GLY A 162 -42.85 -20.90 -54.50
C GLY A 162 -42.41 -21.20 -55.93
N SER A 163 -42.49 -22.48 -56.24
CA SER A 163 -42.92 -23.08 -57.50
C SER A 163 -43.41 -24.49 -57.18
#